data_AF-A0A3D9SCY9-F1
#
_entry.id   AF-A0A3D9SCY9-F1
#
_cell.length_a   1.000
_cell.length_b   1.000
_cell.length_c   1.000
_cell.angle_alpha   90.00
_cell.angle_beta   90.00
_cell.angle_gamma   90.00
#
_symmetry.space_group_name_H-M   'P 1'
#
loop_
_entity.id
_entity.type
_entity.pdbx_description
1 polymer ?
#
loop_
_entity_poly.entity_id
_entity_poly.type
_entity_poly.pdbx_seq_one_letter_code
_entity_poly.pdbx_strand_id
1 'polypeptide(L)' 'MFNNIGVSGLIIILLIALIVFGPAKLPMLGRAFGDTLREFRSSTRGIVEEDTQTMQAPAPAPNPAPIELESKDGQKLL' A
#
# COMPACT_ATOMS: atom_id res chain seq x y z
N MET A 1 -34.96 -3.35 7.49
CA MET A 1 -35.71 -2.12 7.10
C MET A 1 -34.82 -0.87 7.01
N PHE A 2 -33.73 -0.74 7.79
CA PHE A 2 -32.80 0.41 7.75
C PHE A 2 -31.85 0.47 6.54
N ASN A 3 -31.71 -0.60 5.76
CA ASN A 3 -30.75 -0.63 4.63
C ASN A 3 -31.14 0.26 3.45
N ASN A 4 -32.40 0.72 3.38
CA ASN A 4 -32.85 1.70 2.38
C ASN A 4 -32.53 3.15 2.74
N ILE A 5 -32.05 3.40 3.97
CA ILE A 5 -31.72 4.77 4.42
C ILE A 5 -30.43 5.27 3.77
N GLY A 6 -29.54 4.38 3.31
CA GLY A 6 -28.46 4.68 2.36
C GLY A 6 -27.74 6.03 2.54
N VAL A 7 -27.39 6.66 1.43
CA VAL A 7 -26.75 7.99 1.40
C VAL A 7 -27.73 9.08 1.88
N SER A 8 -29.02 8.92 1.60
CA SER A 8 -30.07 9.90 1.93
C SER A 8 -30.18 10.19 3.43
N GLY A 9 -30.11 9.16 4.27
CA GLY A 9 -30.13 9.32 5.73
C GLY A 9 -28.84 9.91 6.27
N LEU A 10 -27.70 9.56 5.66
CA LEU A 10 -26.41 10.15 6.02
C LEU A 10 -26.44 11.66 5.79
N ILE A 11 -27.03 12.13 4.68
CA ILE A 11 -27.18 13.56 4.39
C ILE A 11 -28.02 14.28 5.48
N ILE A 12 -29.11 13.67 5.96
CA ILE A 12 -29.95 14.27 7.01
C ILE A 12 -29.16 14.41 8.32
N ILE A 13 -28.45 13.35 8.71
CA ILE A 13 -27.60 13.37 9.91
C ILE A 13 -26.49 14.42 9.75
N LEU A 14 -25.87 14.49 8.57
CA LEU A 14 -24.84 15.48 8.26
C LEU A 14 -25.42 16.88 8.40
N LEU A 15 -26.63 17.15 7.88
CA LEU A 15 -27.26 18.46 7.95
C LEU A 15 -27.50 18.91 9.40
N ILE A 16 -27.99 18.01 10.27
CA ILE A 16 -28.16 18.30 11.70
C ILE A 16 -26.81 18.57 12.35
N ALA A 17 -25.80 17.73 12.06
CA ALA A 17 -24.44 17.94 12.55
C ALA A 17 -23.86 19.28 12.06
N LEU A 18 -24.14 19.69 10.83
CA LEU A 18 -23.72 20.96 10.27
C LEU A 18 -24.41 22.16 10.92
N ILE A 19 -25.63 22.02 11.41
CA ILE A 19 -26.30 23.09 12.17
C ILE A 19 -25.65 23.25 13.54
N VAL A 20 -25.31 22.14 14.22
CA VAL A 20 -24.70 22.16 15.56
C VAL A 20 -23.23 22.59 15.50
N PHE A 21 -22.45 22.00 14.60
CA PHE A 21 -21.01 22.26 14.48
C PHE A 21 -20.66 23.39 13.51
N GLY A 22 -21.50 23.65 12.51
CA GLY A 22 -21.23 24.60 11.42
C GLY A 22 -20.50 23.95 10.21
N PRO A 23 -20.84 24.33 8.96
CA PRO A 23 -20.21 23.78 7.75
C PRO A 23 -18.72 24.10 7.62
N ALA A 24 -18.23 25.15 8.28
CA ALA A 24 -16.82 25.49 8.30
C ALA A 24 -15.98 24.59 9.22
N LYS A 25 -16.58 23.92 10.22
CA LYS A 25 -15.84 23.13 11.21
C LYS A 25 -15.47 21.73 10.70
N LEU A 26 -16.32 21.07 9.91
CA LEU A 26 -15.98 19.78 9.30
C LEU A 26 -14.71 19.83 8.42
N PRO A 27 -14.55 20.77 7.47
CA PRO A 27 -13.33 20.85 6.65
C PRO A 27 -12.12 21.29 7.47
N MET A 28 -12.31 22.14 8.49
CA MET A 28 -11.22 22.56 9.38
C MET A 28 -10.68 21.38 10.20
N LEU A 29 -11.58 20.58 10.79
CA LEU A 29 -11.23 19.33 11.49
C LEU A 29 -10.58 18.34 10.52
N GLY A 30 -11.16 18.14 9.33
CA GLY A 30 -10.60 17.25 8.31
C GLY A 30 -9.18 17.62 7.88
N ARG A 31 -8.85 18.91 7.78
CA ARG A 31 -7.48 19.38 7.51
C ARG A 31 -6.53 19.07 8.67
N ALA A 32 -6.91 19.42 9.90
CA ALA A 32 -6.08 19.14 11.08
C ALA A 32 -5.84 17.63 11.31
N PHE A 33 -6.89 16.82 11.16
CA PHE A 33 -6.78 15.36 11.19
C PHE A 33 -5.95 14.84 10.01
N GLY A 34 -6.16 15.38 8.80
CA GLY A 34 -5.42 14.99 7.60
C GLY A 34 -3.91 15.21 7.74
N ASP A 35 -3.50 16.36 8.28
CA ASP A 35 -2.10 16.66 8.56
C ASP A 35 -1.51 15.67 9.57
N THR A 36 -2.26 15.36 10.63
CA THR A 36 -1.87 14.37 11.64
C THR A 36 -1.73 12.96 11.04
N LEU A 37 -2.71 12.53 10.23
CA LEU A 37 -2.68 11.22 9.56
C LEU A 37 -1.56 11.13 8.53
N ARG A 38 -1.24 12.24 7.86
CA ARG A 38 -0.14 12.31 6.89
C ARG A 38 1.20 12.13 7.57
N GLU A 39 1.42 12.81 8.69
CA GLU A 39 2.63 12.65 9.50
C GLU A 39 2.71 11.22 10.07
N PHE A 40 1.62 10.74 10.68
CA PHE A 40 1.54 9.37 11.21
C PHE A 40 1.87 8.32 10.15
N ARG A 41 1.32 8.45 8.93
CA ARG A 41 1.62 7.55 7.81
C ARG A 41 3.10 7.63 7.41
N SER A 42 3.69 8.81 7.40
CA SER A 42 5.10 9.01 7.06
C SER A 42 6.01 8.34 8.08
N SER A 43 5.78 8.58 9.37
CA SER A 43 6.54 7.93 10.46
C SER A 43 6.37 6.42 10.45
N THR A 44 5.14 5.92 10.26
CA THR A 44 4.86 4.48 10.22
C THR A 44 5.54 3.79 9.04
N ARG A 45 5.62 4.46 7.88
CA ARG A 45 6.31 3.91 6.70
C ARG A 45 7.80 3.70 6.95
N GLY A 46 8.48 4.65 7.56
CA GLY A 46 9.90 4.51 7.91
C GLY A 46 10.17 3.29 8.81
N ILE A 47 9.31 3.07 9.81
CA ILE A 47 9.43 1.93 10.74
C ILE A 47 9.17 0.59 10.03
N VAL A 48 8.12 0.53 9.21
CA VAL A 48 7.80 -0.70 8.45
C VAL A 48 8.91 -1.04 7.45
N GLU A 49 9.52 -0.03 6.83
CA GLU A 49 10.58 -0.22 5.84
C GLU A 49 11.89 -0.68 6.50
N GLU A 50 12.23 -0.18 7.70
CA GLU A 50 13.34 -0.65 8.53
C GLU A 50 13.20 -2.12 8.97
N ASP A 51 12.00 -2.55 9.36
CA ASP A 51 11.73 -3.97 9.69
C ASP A 51 11.87 -4.88 8.46
N THR A 52 11.53 -4.41 7.25
CA THR A 52 11.64 -5.20 6.02
C THR A 52 13.04 -5.25 5.40
N GLN A 53 13.93 -4.30 5.71
CA GLN A 53 15.30 -4.29 5.19
C GLN A 53 16.23 -5.33 5.86
N THR A 54 15.82 -5.93 6.97
CA THR A 54 16.54 -7.08 7.56
C THR A 54 16.27 -8.41 6.82
N MET A 55 15.44 -8.38 5.76
CA MET A 55 15.21 -9.51 4.86
C MET A 55 15.52 -9.14 3.41
N GLN A 56 16.70 -8.56 3.17
CA GLN A 56 17.33 -8.61 1.86
C GLN A 56 17.79 -10.06 1.64
N ALA A 57 16.94 -10.87 1.01
CA ALA A 57 17.38 -12.09 0.36
C ALA A 57 18.56 -11.72 -0.56
N PRO A 58 19.66 -12.49 -0.57
CA PRO A 58 20.82 -12.21 -1.41
C PRO A 58 20.39 -12.00 -2.86
N ALA A 59 20.91 -10.92 -3.46
CA ALA A 59 20.74 -10.58 -4.87
C ALA A 59 21.18 -11.75 -5.79
N PRO A 60 20.74 -11.74 -7.07
CA PRO A 60 20.37 -12.90 -7.88
C PRO A 60 21.54 -13.87 -8.13
N ALA A 61 21.22 -15.15 -8.29
CA ALA A 61 22.16 -16.20 -8.66
C ALA A 61 23.07 -15.72 -9.82
N PRO A 62 24.41 -15.86 -9.69
CA PRO A 62 25.32 -15.63 -10.80
C PRO A 62 24.86 -16.49 -11.96
N ASN A 63 24.50 -15.86 -13.08
CA ASN A 63 24.26 -16.57 -14.33
C ASN A 63 25.50 -17.44 -14.60
N PRO A 64 25.42 -18.79 -14.58
CA PRO A 64 26.53 -19.57 -15.07
C PRO A 64 26.66 -19.25 -16.56
N ALA A 65 27.82 -18.71 -16.93
CA ALA A 65 28.25 -18.60 -18.31
C ALA A 65 28.02 -19.94 -19.05
N PRO A 66 27.86 -19.91 -20.39
CA PRO A 66 27.44 -21.05 -21.19
C PRO A 66 28.27 -22.28 -20.83
N ILE A 67 27.60 -23.39 -20.52
CA ILE A 67 28.28 -24.68 -20.45
C ILE A 67 28.69 -25.00 -21.90
N GLU A 68 29.91 -24.60 -22.26
CA GLU A 68 30.67 -25.17 -23.37
C GLU A 68 30.91 -26.64 -23.01
N LEU A 69 29.91 -27.49 -23.29
CA LEU A 69 30.09 -28.94 -23.32
C LEU A 69 30.82 -29.28 -24.61
N GLU A 70 32.13 -29.05 -24.59
CA GLU A 70 33.06 -29.89 -25.32
C GLU A 70 32.96 -31.31 -24.72
N SER A 71 32.11 -32.15 -25.31
CA SER A 71 32.28 -33.60 -25.24
C SER A 71 32.03 -34.17 -26.62
N LYS A 72 33.15 -34.30 -27.32
CA LYS A 72 33.46 -35.38 -28.26
C LYS A 72 32.74 -36.67 -27.84
N ASP A 73 31.95 -37.23 -28.75
CA ASP A 73 32.02 -38.63 -29.20
C ASP A 73 30.67 -39.14 -29.74
N GLY A 74 30.68 -39.55 -31.02
CA GLY A 74 30.37 -40.95 -31.29
C GLY A 74 28.96 -41.37 -31.69
N GLN A 75 28.11 -40.51 -32.27
CA GLN A 75 26.96 -41.00 -33.03
C GLN A 75 27.06 -40.63 -34.52
N LYS A 76 28.09 -41.22 -35.13
CA LYS A 76 28.14 -41.50 -36.56
C LYS A 76 28.54 -42.96 -36.66
N LEU A 77 27.99 -43.63 -37.67
CA LEU A 77 28.12 -45.05 -38.03
C LEU A 77 27.00 -45.90 -37.42
N LEU A 78 25.92 -46.09 -38.18
CA LEU A 78 25.70 -47.14 -39.19
C LEU A 78 24.92 -48.31 -38.55
#